data_AF-A0A7V9U593-F1
#
_entry.id   AF-A0A7V9U593-F1
#
_cell.length_a   1.000
_cell.length_b   1.000
_cell.length_c   1.000
_cell.angle_alpha   90.00
_cell.angle_beta   90.00
_cell.angle_gamma   90.00
#
_symmetry.space_group_name_H-M   'P 1'
#
loop_
_entity.id
_entity.type
_entity.pdbx_description
1 polymer ?
#
loop_
_entity_poly.entity_id
_entity_poly.type
_entity_poly.pdbx_seq_one_letter_code
_entity_poly.pdbx_strand_id
1 'polypeptide(L)'
;MRRIILTTMAAFSFVACSQDSTGPANTIDESLDAGAFGIALTAVGGYEADLYASRLGNGLPEELRLSDEQRAQIKALVDAFVEATRADRAALGAILHRAKAAGRGSKARAEVLEILKEGEPIHARLVAAEAKLKADIDAILTAEQKAWIDSRISHRCEAKKFPPLTDSQKEQIRALEKAFADANKADLDALAKLFDEAKSAGKSGKNREDVAKILEKGASLIARLATARSTLRDQLATVLTAEQKATGCLPLG
;
A
#
# COMPACT_ATOMS: atom_id res chain seq x y z
N MET A 1 12.26 42.27 30.35
CA MET A 1 12.69 41.01 31.01
C MET A 1 11.64 39.94 30.70
N ARG A 2 11.63 39.33 29.50
CA ARG A 2 12.22 38.02 29.14
C ARG A 2 12.02 36.91 30.19
N ARG A 3 10.98 36.09 29.99
CA ARG A 3 11.03 34.61 30.10
C ARG A 3 10.06 34.01 29.08
N ILE A 4 10.61 33.58 27.95
CA ILE A 4 9.95 32.76 26.93
C ILE A 4 10.27 31.31 27.31
N ILE A 5 9.25 30.53 27.66
CA ILE A 5 9.37 29.08 27.81
C ILE A 5 9.12 28.49 26.42
N LEU A 6 10.22 28.14 25.77
CA LEU A 6 10.27 27.29 24.58
C LEU A 6 9.95 25.86 25.02
N THR A 7 8.74 25.39 24.72
CA THR A 7 8.40 23.97 24.81
C THR A 7 8.71 23.34 23.46
N THR A 8 9.79 22.58 23.45
CA THR A 8 10.33 21.78 22.35
C THR A 8 9.27 20.82 21.81
N MET A 9 8.75 21.09 20.61
CA MET A 9 8.16 20.06 19.77
C MET A 9 9.30 19.14 19.31
N ALA A 10 9.32 17.91 19.83
CA ALA A 10 10.14 16.85 19.28
C ALA A 10 9.59 16.50 17.88
N ALA A 11 10.17 17.13 16.87
CA ALA A 11 10.11 16.63 15.51
C ALA A 11 10.78 15.26 15.48
N PHE A 12 10.02 14.21 15.16
CA PHE A 12 10.56 12.90 14.82
C PHE A 12 11.26 13.01 13.45
N SER A 13 12.49 13.52 13.49
CA SER A 13 13.43 13.46 12.39
C SER A 13 13.90 12.01 12.24
N PHE A 14 13.46 11.34 11.17
CA PHE A 14 14.14 10.15 10.68
C PHE A 14 15.55 10.54 10.20
N VAL A 15 16.59 10.30 11.00
CA VAL A 15 17.97 10.25 10.52
C VAL A 15 18.76 9.17 11.29
N ALA A 16 19.44 8.33 10.49
CA ALA A 16 20.66 7.56 10.75
C ALA A 16 20.65 6.34 11.70
N CYS A 17 20.75 5.17 11.06
CA CYS A 17 21.77 4.14 11.30
C CYS A 17 22.40 4.06 12.71
N SER A 18 21.82 3.26 13.60
CA SER A 18 22.62 2.58 14.63
C SER A 18 23.23 1.32 14.03
N GLN A 19 24.55 1.16 14.15
CA GLN A 19 25.33 0.00 13.67
C GLN A 19 25.30 -1.22 14.60
N ASP A 20 24.42 -1.27 15.59
CA ASP A 20 24.33 -2.41 16.49
C ASP A 20 23.34 -3.48 15.99
N SER A 21 23.88 -4.67 15.73
CA SER A 21 23.14 -5.89 15.39
C SER A 21 22.34 -6.38 16.60
N THR A 22 21.05 -6.03 16.64
CA THR A 22 20.05 -6.68 17.50
C THR A 22 18.97 -7.33 16.65
N GLY A 23 19.34 -8.37 15.90
CA GLY A 23 18.38 -9.26 15.25
C GLY A 23 18.09 -10.48 16.14
N PRO A 24 16.81 -10.84 16.42
CA PRO A 24 16.53 -12.06 17.16
C PRO A 24 16.87 -13.28 16.31
N ALA A 25 17.51 -14.26 16.95
CA ALA A 25 17.73 -15.58 16.41
C ALA A 25 16.43 -16.42 16.45
N ASN A 26 16.18 -17.08 15.32
CA ASN A 26 15.47 -18.35 15.14
C ASN A 26 13.93 -18.38 15.10
N THR A 27 13.49 -19.26 14.18
CA THR A 27 12.15 -19.82 13.93
C THR A 27 11.07 -18.92 13.33
N ILE A 28 11.28 -18.49 12.08
CA ILE A 28 10.15 -18.30 11.15
C ILE A 28 10.16 -19.47 10.17
N ASP A 29 9.32 -20.44 10.57
CA ASP A 29 8.81 -21.61 9.86
C ASP A 29 8.59 -21.39 8.35
N GLU A 30 9.00 -22.40 7.58
CA GLU A 30 9.05 -22.49 6.12
C GLU A 30 7.66 -22.71 5.47
N SER A 31 6.58 -22.53 6.22
CA SER A 31 5.19 -22.72 5.79
C SER A 31 4.50 -21.43 5.27
N LEU A 32 5.27 -20.43 4.82
CA LEU A 32 4.74 -19.32 4.02
C LEU A 32 4.43 -19.82 2.60
N ASP A 33 3.41 -20.68 2.56
CA ASP A 33 2.75 -21.25 1.41
C ASP A 33 2.24 -20.14 0.47
N ALA A 34 2.04 -20.48 -0.79
CA ALA A 34 1.94 -19.60 -1.96
C ALA A 34 1.09 -18.32 -1.83
N GLY A 35 0.16 -18.24 -0.86
CA GLY A 35 -0.63 -17.04 -0.55
C GLY A 35 0.16 -15.87 0.07
N ALA A 36 1.23 -16.13 0.85
CA ALA A 36 2.03 -15.04 1.43
C ALA A 36 2.98 -14.38 0.41
N PHE A 37 3.35 -15.10 -0.65
CA PHE A 37 4.09 -14.54 -1.78
C PHE A 37 3.22 -13.65 -2.68
N GLY A 38 1.90 -13.87 -2.73
CA GLY A 38 0.95 -12.92 -3.34
C GLY A 38 0.98 -11.55 -2.66
N ILE A 39 1.05 -11.54 -1.32
CA ILE A 39 1.18 -10.29 -0.52
C ILE A 39 2.56 -9.64 -0.70
N ALA A 40 3.62 -10.44 -0.88
CA ALA A 40 4.96 -9.90 -1.12
C ALA A 40 5.11 -9.31 -2.53
N LEU A 41 4.49 -9.89 -3.57
CA LEU A 41 4.43 -9.27 -4.90
C LEU A 41 3.58 -8.00 -4.88
N THR A 42 2.43 -7.97 -4.19
CA THR A 42 1.62 -6.74 -4.05
C THR A 42 2.30 -5.66 -3.21
N ALA A 43 3.08 -6.02 -2.19
CA ALA A 43 3.88 -5.07 -1.41
C ALA A 43 5.02 -4.42 -2.22
N VAL A 44 5.44 -5.04 -3.32
CA VAL A 44 6.42 -4.48 -4.29
C VAL A 44 5.72 -3.87 -5.52
N GLY A 45 4.38 -3.75 -5.50
CA GLY A 45 3.60 -3.10 -6.55
C GLY A 45 3.12 -4.02 -7.68
N GLY A 46 3.16 -5.33 -7.48
CA GLY A 46 2.63 -6.33 -8.41
C GLY A 46 1.12 -6.23 -8.58
N TYR A 47 0.66 -6.36 -9.82
CA TYR A 47 -0.74 -6.36 -10.18
C TYR A 47 -1.39 -7.70 -9.83
N GLU A 48 -2.35 -7.71 -8.90
CA GLU A 48 -3.20 -8.90 -8.70
C GLU A 48 -4.28 -8.94 -9.77
N ALA A 49 -4.02 -9.68 -10.83
CA ALA A 49 -4.97 -9.87 -11.94
C ALA A 49 -6.34 -10.37 -11.45
N ASP A 50 -6.36 -11.30 -10.48
CA ASP A 50 -7.58 -11.81 -9.87
C ASP A 50 -8.32 -10.74 -9.05
N LEU A 51 -7.60 -9.91 -8.30
CA LEU A 51 -8.16 -8.79 -7.55
C LEU A 51 -8.73 -7.74 -8.49
N TYR A 52 -8.04 -7.43 -9.59
CA TYR A 52 -8.53 -6.51 -10.61
C TYR A 52 -9.81 -7.04 -11.27
N ALA A 53 -9.83 -8.30 -11.70
CA ALA A 53 -11.03 -8.92 -12.27
C ALA A 53 -12.18 -8.97 -11.27
N SER A 54 -11.90 -9.29 -10.00
CA SER A 54 -12.90 -9.28 -8.92
C SER A 54 -13.46 -7.88 -8.67
N ARG A 55 -12.61 -6.85 -8.68
CA ARG A 55 -13.03 -5.44 -8.56
C ARG A 55 -13.87 -4.99 -9.75
N LEU A 56 -13.54 -5.43 -10.97
CA LEU A 56 -14.37 -5.15 -12.14
C LEU A 56 -15.73 -5.84 -12.05
N GLY A 57 -15.78 -7.08 -11.58
CA GLY A 57 -17.01 -7.84 -11.44
C GLY A 57 -17.96 -7.30 -10.37
N ASN A 58 -17.43 -6.75 -9.28
CA ASN A 58 -18.20 -6.34 -8.10
C ASN A 58 -18.26 -4.82 -7.87
N GLY A 59 -17.46 -4.04 -8.59
CA GLY A 59 -17.32 -2.60 -8.36
C GLY A 59 -18.25 -1.73 -9.20
N LEU A 60 -18.65 -2.20 -10.38
CA LEU A 60 -19.52 -1.45 -11.30
C LEU A 60 -20.95 -1.37 -10.74
N PRO A 61 -21.66 -0.24 -10.94
CA PRO A 61 -23.09 -0.15 -10.58
C PRO A 61 -23.91 -1.09 -11.47
N GLU A 62 -25.13 -1.42 -11.05
CA GLU A 62 -25.94 -2.47 -11.69
C GLU A 62 -26.16 -2.22 -13.19
N GLU A 63 -26.37 -0.96 -13.57
CA GLU A 63 -26.54 -0.54 -14.97
C GLU A 63 -25.28 -0.66 -15.84
N LEU A 64 -24.10 -0.79 -15.24
CA LEU A 64 -22.81 -0.97 -15.92
C LEU A 64 -22.19 -2.34 -15.65
N ARG A 65 -22.91 -3.25 -14.98
CA ARG A 65 -22.38 -4.55 -14.60
C ARG A 65 -21.87 -5.31 -15.83
N LEU A 66 -20.77 -6.05 -15.65
CA LEU A 66 -20.25 -6.91 -16.71
C LEU A 66 -21.32 -7.90 -17.18
N SER A 67 -21.41 -8.16 -18.48
CA SER A 67 -22.21 -9.29 -18.98
C SER A 67 -21.58 -10.63 -18.61
N ASP A 68 -22.31 -11.73 -18.74
CA ASP A 68 -21.76 -13.08 -18.52
C ASP A 68 -20.61 -13.37 -19.51
N GLU A 69 -20.76 -12.93 -20.76
CA GLU A 69 -19.75 -13.07 -21.80
C GLU A 69 -18.49 -12.26 -21.47
N GLN A 70 -18.64 -11.00 -21.04
CA GLN A 70 -17.50 -10.17 -20.62
C GLN A 70 -16.76 -10.80 -19.44
N ARG A 71 -17.49 -11.31 -18.43
CA ARG A 71 -16.90 -12.02 -17.29
C ARG A 71 -16.11 -13.24 -17.73
N ALA A 72 -16.67 -14.07 -18.62
CA ALA A 72 -16.01 -15.27 -19.11
C ALA A 72 -14.74 -14.94 -19.90
N GLN A 73 -14.78 -13.92 -20.76
CA GLN A 73 -13.61 -13.47 -21.53
C GLN A 73 -12.51 -12.91 -20.64
N ILE A 74 -12.85 -12.04 -19.67
CA ILE A 74 -11.89 -11.48 -18.71
C ILE A 74 -11.26 -12.61 -17.89
N LYS A 75 -12.06 -13.59 -17.44
CA LYS A 75 -11.53 -14.77 -16.73
C LYS A 75 -10.52 -15.53 -17.58
N ALA A 76 -10.85 -15.79 -18.85
CA ALA A 76 -9.93 -16.50 -19.74
C ALA A 76 -8.61 -15.74 -19.96
N LEU A 77 -8.65 -14.41 -20.09
CA LEU A 77 -7.44 -13.58 -20.18
C LEU A 77 -6.60 -13.65 -18.91
N VAL A 78 -7.22 -13.59 -17.74
CA VAL A 78 -6.52 -13.70 -16.46
C VAL A 78 -5.87 -15.08 -16.29
N ASP A 79 -6.62 -16.16 -16.56
CA ASP A 79 -6.09 -17.53 -16.50
C ASP A 79 -4.89 -17.70 -17.45
N ALA A 80 -4.97 -17.17 -18.67
CA ALA A 80 -3.89 -17.20 -19.64
C ALA A 80 -2.66 -16.39 -19.20
N PHE A 81 -2.86 -15.20 -18.63
CA PHE A 81 -1.77 -14.40 -18.05
C PHE A 81 -1.08 -15.13 -16.90
N VAL A 82 -1.86 -15.74 -16.00
CA VAL A 82 -1.34 -16.53 -14.88
C VAL A 82 -0.49 -17.69 -15.40
N GLU A 83 -0.97 -18.43 -16.38
CA GLU A 83 -0.18 -19.51 -16.98
C GLU A 83 1.11 -18.97 -17.63
N ALA A 84 1.00 -17.97 -18.49
CA ALA A 84 2.13 -17.42 -19.25
C ALA A 84 3.22 -16.80 -18.36
N THR A 85 2.85 -16.24 -17.20
CA THR A 85 3.79 -15.61 -16.26
C THR A 85 4.22 -16.52 -15.11
N ARG A 86 3.79 -17.79 -15.09
CA ARG A 86 4.09 -18.74 -14.00
C ARG A 86 5.59 -18.86 -13.73
N ALA A 87 6.39 -19.08 -14.78
CA ALA A 87 7.84 -19.25 -14.64
C ALA A 87 8.53 -17.96 -14.15
N ASP A 88 8.15 -16.80 -14.67
CA ASP A 88 8.70 -15.51 -14.27
C ASP A 88 8.39 -15.19 -12.80
N ARG A 89 7.15 -15.46 -12.34
CA ARG A 89 6.77 -15.28 -10.93
C ARG A 89 7.53 -16.22 -10.01
N ALA A 90 7.70 -17.48 -10.40
CA ALA A 90 8.50 -18.45 -9.63
C ALA A 90 9.98 -18.01 -9.54
N ALA A 91 10.56 -17.54 -10.64
CA ALA A 91 11.94 -17.05 -10.69
C ALA A 91 12.13 -15.81 -9.80
N LEU A 92 11.22 -14.84 -9.88
CA LEU A 92 11.25 -13.66 -9.02
C LEU A 92 11.10 -14.03 -7.54
N GLY A 93 10.20 -14.96 -7.21
CA GLY A 93 10.04 -15.48 -5.85
C GLY A 93 11.33 -16.11 -5.31
N ALA A 94 12.03 -16.90 -6.12
CA ALA A 94 13.33 -17.48 -5.74
C ALA A 94 14.42 -16.42 -5.50
N ILE A 95 14.46 -15.36 -6.31
CA ILE A 95 15.38 -14.22 -6.12
C ILE A 95 15.09 -13.52 -4.79
N LEU A 96 13.82 -13.21 -4.51
CA LEU A 96 13.42 -12.57 -3.25
C LEU A 96 13.76 -13.44 -2.03
N HIS A 97 13.57 -14.76 -2.14
CA HIS A 97 13.98 -15.69 -1.08
C HIS A 97 15.50 -15.66 -0.84
N ARG A 98 16.31 -15.69 -1.90
CA ARG A 98 17.78 -15.56 -1.80
C ARG A 98 18.19 -14.23 -1.18
N ALA A 99 17.59 -13.12 -1.60
CA ALA A 99 17.88 -11.79 -1.06
C ALA A 99 17.55 -11.71 0.44
N LYS A 100 16.41 -12.27 0.85
CA LYS A 100 16.00 -12.35 2.26
C LYS A 100 16.96 -13.22 3.10
N ALA A 101 17.34 -14.38 2.58
CA ALA A 101 18.30 -15.27 3.24
C ALA A 101 19.67 -14.58 3.40
N ALA A 102 20.13 -13.86 2.37
CA ALA A 102 21.36 -13.08 2.42
C ALA A 102 21.31 -11.98 3.48
N GLY A 103 20.21 -11.23 3.55
CA GLY A 103 20.02 -10.20 4.58
C GLY A 103 20.02 -10.76 6.01
N ARG A 104 19.43 -11.95 6.22
CA ARG A 104 19.46 -12.64 7.53
C ARG A 104 20.86 -13.16 7.88
N GLY A 105 21.62 -13.60 6.90
CA GLY A 105 23.01 -14.06 7.06
C GLY A 105 24.02 -12.94 7.33
N SER A 106 23.57 -11.72 7.63
CA SER A 106 24.43 -10.53 7.81
C SER A 106 25.32 -10.22 6.60
N LYS A 107 24.93 -10.65 5.39
CA LYS A 107 25.66 -10.25 4.18
C LYS A 107 25.62 -8.75 4.03
N ALA A 108 26.67 -8.20 3.40
CA ALA A 108 26.72 -6.78 3.13
C ALA A 108 25.52 -6.35 2.29
N ARG A 109 24.99 -5.15 2.56
CA ARG A 109 23.86 -4.58 1.82
C ARG A 109 24.08 -4.59 0.30
N ALA A 110 25.34 -4.38 -0.14
CA ALA A 110 25.72 -4.43 -1.54
C ALA A 110 25.42 -5.81 -2.17
N GLU A 111 25.71 -6.92 -1.46
CA GLU A 111 25.42 -8.27 -1.96
C GLU A 111 23.92 -8.53 -2.09
N VAL A 112 23.12 -8.04 -1.14
CA VAL A 112 21.66 -8.16 -1.21
C VAL A 112 21.12 -7.39 -2.42
N LEU A 113 21.66 -6.20 -2.71
CA LEU A 113 21.27 -5.40 -3.88
C LEU A 113 21.65 -6.09 -5.19
N GLU A 114 22.83 -6.72 -5.27
CA GLU A 114 23.21 -7.48 -6.47
C GLU A 114 22.28 -8.67 -6.72
N ILE A 115 21.85 -9.40 -5.67
CA ILE A 115 20.84 -10.47 -5.82
C ILE A 115 19.52 -9.90 -6.35
N LEU A 116 19.07 -8.75 -5.83
CA LEU A 116 17.83 -8.12 -6.29
C LEU A 116 17.91 -7.63 -7.73
N LYS A 117 19.10 -7.18 -8.17
CA LYS A 117 19.36 -6.73 -9.54
C LYS A 117 19.16 -7.83 -10.56
N GLU A 118 19.41 -9.10 -10.20
CA GLU A 118 19.07 -10.26 -11.05
C GLU A 118 17.57 -10.32 -11.41
N GLY A 119 16.71 -9.73 -10.59
CA GLY A 119 15.25 -9.71 -10.78
C GLY A 119 14.75 -8.62 -11.72
N GLU A 120 15.54 -7.59 -12.01
CA GLU A 120 15.13 -6.45 -12.86
C GLU A 120 14.57 -6.87 -14.24
N PRO A 121 15.24 -7.73 -15.04
CA PRO A 121 14.71 -8.14 -16.33
C PRO A 121 13.43 -9.01 -16.24
N ILE A 122 13.28 -9.80 -15.16
CA ILE A 122 12.06 -10.59 -14.92
C ILE A 122 10.90 -9.64 -14.59
N HIS A 123 11.15 -8.68 -13.69
CA HIS A 123 10.18 -7.66 -13.33
C HIS A 123 9.73 -6.86 -14.56
N ALA A 124 10.64 -6.45 -15.44
CA ALA A 124 10.31 -5.74 -16.67
C ALA A 124 9.37 -6.55 -17.59
N ARG A 125 9.58 -7.87 -17.71
CA ARG A 125 8.68 -8.76 -18.48
C ARG A 125 7.30 -8.87 -17.85
N LEU A 126 7.23 -9.01 -16.52
CA LEU A 126 5.97 -9.06 -15.79
C LEU A 126 5.18 -7.76 -15.98
N VAL A 127 5.82 -6.60 -15.84
CA VAL A 127 5.19 -5.28 -16.09
C VAL A 127 4.66 -5.18 -17.52
N ALA A 128 5.41 -5.64 -18.51
CA ALA A 128 4.96 -5.63 -19.90
C ALA A 128 3.75 -6.57 -20.12
N ALA A 129 3.75 -7.76 -19.50
CA ALA A 129 2.64 -8.70 -19.55
C ALA A 129 1.39 -8.16 -18.84
N GLU A 130 1.55 -7.48 -17.71
CA GLU A 130 0.46 -6.81 -16.99
C GLU A 130 -0.16 -5.68 -17.81
N ALA A 131 0.68 -4.85 -18.44
CA ALA A 131 0.22 -3.78 -19.34
C ALA A 131 -0.58 -4.34 -20.51
N LYS A 132 -0.13 -5.47 -21.08
CA LYS A 132 -0.86 -6.19 -22.13
C LYS A 132 -2.19 -6.74 -21.62
N LEU A 133 -2.22 -7.42 -20.47
CA LEU A 133 -3.46 -7.95 -19.87
C LEU A 133 -4.47 -6.83 -19.65
N LYS A 134 -4.03 -5.68 -19.12
CA LYS A 134 -4.90 -4.52 -18.94
C LYS A 134 -5.48 -4.03 -20.27
N ALA A 135 -4.64 -3.87 -21.30
CA ALA A 135 -5.10 -3.44 -22.62
C ALA A 135 -6.11 -4.42 -23.23
N ASP A 136 -5.87 -5.73 -23.10
CA ASP A 136 -6.77 -6.78 -23.59
C ASP A 136 -8.11 -6.77 -22.83
N ILE A 137 -8.11 -6.51 -21.52
CA ILE A 137 -9.35 -6.33 -20.72
C ILE A 137 -10.09 -5.05 -21.14
N ASP A 138 -9.40 -3.92 -21.29
CA ASP A 138 -10.01 -2.64 -21.66
C ASP A 138 -10.68 -2.70 -23.05
N ALA A 139 -10.24 -3.61 -23.92
CA ALA A 139 -10.86 -3.89 -25.21
C ALA A 139 -12.21 -4.63 -25.10
N ILE A 140 -12.45 -5.37 -24.01
CA ILE A 140 -13.72 -6.07 -23.73
C ILE A 140 -14.78 -5.12 -23.14
N LEU A 141 -14.33 -4.07 -22.46
CA LEU A 141 -15.21 -3.13 -21.76
C LEU A 141 -15.87 -2.12 -22.72
N THR A 142 -17.12 -1.75 -22.42
CA THR A 142 -17.81 -0.67 -23.14
C THR A 142 -17.19 0.70 -22.85
N ALA A 143 -17.54 1.71 -23.65
CA ALA A 143 -17.06 3.07 -23.44
C ALA A 143 -17.52 3.63 -22.08
N GLU A 144 -18.77 3.36 -21.70
CA GLU A 144 -19.38 3.81 -20.45
C GLU A 144 -18.74 3.13 -19.24
N GLN A 145 -18.46 1.82 -19.32
CA GLN A 145 -17.74 1.08 -18.29
C GLN A 145 -16.33 1.65 -18.07
N LYS A 146 -15.60 1.91 -19.16
CA LYS A 146 -14.26 2.54 -19.11
C LYS A 146 -14.32 3.92 -18.48
N ALA A 147 -15.24 4.78 -18.93
CA ALA A 147 -15.39 6.12 -18.38
C ALA A 147 -15.72 6.09 -16.87
N TRP A 148 -16.58 5.16 -16.44
CA TRP A 148 -16.87 4.98 -15.02
C TRP A 148 -15.64 4.54 -14.24
N ILE A 149 -14.90 3.55 -14.75
CA ILE A 149 -13.66 3.05 -14.11
C ILE A 149 -12.66 4.19 -14.00
N ASP A 150 -12.41 4.93 -15.07
CA ASP A 150 -11.47 6.05 -15.09
C ASP A 150 -11.88 7.17 -14.13
N SER A 151 -13.18 7.42 -13.94
CA SER A 151 -13.68 8.39 -12.96
C SER A 151 -13.47 7.97 -11.50
N ARG A 152 -13.21 6.68 -11.25
CA ARG A 152 -13.13 6.08 -9.90
C ARG A 152 -11.75 5.54 -9.54
N ILE A 153 -10.92 5.23 -10.52
CA ILE A 153 -9.48 5.09 -10.30
C ILE A 153 -9.07 6.43 -9.71
N SER A 154 -8.72 6.46 -8.43
CA SER A 154 -8.04 7.61 -7.84
C SER A 154 -6.86 7.88 -8.76
N HIS A 155 -6.94 8.93 -9.59
CA HIS A 155 -5.96 9.13 -10.65
C HIS A 155 -4.60 9.07 -9.99
N ARG A 156 -3.69 8.23 -10.52
CA ARG A 156 -2.33 8.13 -9.96
C ARG A 156 -1.84 9.56 -9.85
N CYS A 157 -1.53 9.98 -8.63
CA CYS A 157 -1.13 11.35 -8.37
C CYS A 157 -0.01 11.74 -9.35
N GLU A 158 -0.33 12.60 -10.30
CA GLU A 158 0.64 13.13 -11.23
C GLU A 158 1.32 14.32 -10.57
N ALA A 159 2.19 14.05 -9.59
CA ALA A 159 2.82 15.09 -8.76
C ALA A 159 3.49 16.21 -9.59
N LYS A 160 4.00 15.89 -10.80
CA LYS A 160 4.60 16.85 -11.73
C LYS A 160 3.60 17.83 -12.35
N LYS A 161 2.31 17.47 -12.41
CA LYS A 161 1.23 18.30 -12.94
C LYS A 161 0.42 18.96 -11.83
N PHE A 162 0.72 18.71 -10.55
CA PHE A 162 0.02 19.32 -9.43
C PHE A 162 0.35 20.81 -9.30
N PRO A 163 -0.60 21.73 -9.52
CA PRO A 163 -0.34 23.15 -9.29
C PRO A 163 0.03 23.38 -7.82
N PRO A 164 1.05 24.21 -7.53
CA PRO A 164 1.48 24.43 -6.15
C PRO A 164 0.34 24.99 -5.30
N LEU A 165 0.27 24.56 -4.03
CA LEU A 165 -0.69 25.10 -3.08
C LEU A 165 -0.39 26.57 -2.78
N THR A 166 -1.44 27.39 -2.68
CA THR A 166 -1.31 28.76 -2.15
C THR A 166 -1.01 28.71 -0.66
N ASP A 167 -0.50 29.81 -0.10
CA ASP A 167 -0.19 29.85 1.33
C ASP A 167 -1.45 29.71 2.21
N SER A 168 -2.57 30.28 1.78
CA SER A 168 -3.87 30.09 2.45
C SER A 168 -4.33 28.63 2.42
N GLN A 169 -4.13 27.91 1.31
CA GLN A 169 -4.46 26.48 1.25
C GLN A 169 -3.57 25.67 2.20
N LYS A 170 -2.26 25.95 2.24
CA LYS A 170 -1.32 25.27 3.15
C LYS A 170 -1.72 25.48 4.62
N GLU A 171 -2.11 26.70 4.99
CA GLU A 171 -2.57 27.01 6.34
C GLU A 171 -3.83 26.24 6.71
N GLN A 172 -4.84 26.22 5.83
CA GLN A 172 -6.08 25.46 6.04
C GLN A 172 -5.84 23.95 6.15
N ILE A 173 -4.98 23.40 5.28
CA ILE A 173 -4.61 21.98 5.32
C ILE A 173 -3.96 21.64 6.66
N ARG A 174 -2.97 22.42 7.12
CA ARG A 174 -2.33 22.22 8.43
C ARG A 174 -3.32 22.32 9.58
N ALA A 175 -4.28 23.25 9.51
CA ALA A 175 -5.32 23.38 10.52
C ALA A 175 -6.23 22.15 10.57
N LEU A 176 -6.63 21.60 9.41
CA LEU A 176 -7.42 20.37 9.32
C LEU A 176 -6.65 19.14 9.85
N GLU A 177 -5.38 19.00 9.48
CA GLU A 177 -4.51 17.91 9.97
C GLU A 177 -4.33 17.99 11.49
N LYS A 178 -4.10 19.19 12.02
CA LYS A 178 -4.01 19.42 13.46
C LYS A 178 -5.32 19.09 14.16
N ALA A 179 -6.46 19.54 13.63
CA ALA A 179 -7.77 19.25 14.21
C ALA A 179 -8.06 17.74 14.22
N PHE A 180 -7.72 17.03 13.14
CA PHE A 180 -7.81 15.57 13.09
C PHE A 180 -6.94 14.91 14.18
N ALA A 181 -5.67 15.32 14.28
CA ALA A 181 -4.74 14.76 15.25
C ALA A 181 -5.20 15.00 16.70
N ASP A 182 -5.67 16.20 17.00
CA ASP A 182 -6.17 16.57 18.33
C ASP A 182 -7.45 15.78 18.67
N ALA A 183 -8.42 15.71 17.74
CA ALA A 183 -9.70 15.04 17.94
C ALA A 183 -9.55 13.51 18.09
N ASN A 184 -8.56 12.91 17.42
CA ASN A 184 -8.33 11.47 17.43
C ASN A 184 -7.14 11.05 18.31
N LYS A 185 -6.60 11.95 19.13
CA LYS A 185 -5.39 11.71 19.92
C LYS A 185 -5.49 10.45 20.78
N ALA A 186 -6.61 10.25 21.46
CA ALA A 186 -6.82 9.08 22.32
C ALA A 186 -6.79 7.77 21.53
N ASP A 187 -7.44 7.74 20.37
CA ASP A 187 -7.48 6.56 19.50
C ASP A 187 -6.10 6.26 18.89
N LEU A 188 -5.36 7.29 18.48
CA LEU A 188 -3.99 7.17 17.98
C LEU A 188 -3.02 6.66 19.05
N ASP A 189 -3.07 7.23 20.26
CA ASP A 189 -2.23 6.82 21.39
C ASP A 189 -2.54 5.38 21.84
N ALA A 190 -3.82 4.98 21.84
CA ALA A 190 -4.22 3.61 22.15
C ALA A 190 -3.74 2.61 21.09
N LEU A 191 -3.85 2.96 19.81
CA LEU A 191 -3.39 2.11 18.72
C LEU A 191 -1.86 1.95 18.73
N ALA A 192 -1.12 3.01 19.03
CA ALA A 192 0.34 2.94 19.19
C ALA A 192 0.75 1.95 20.30
N LYS A 193 0.10 2.03 21.47
CA LYS A 193 0.33 1.09 22.58
C LYS A 193 0.03 -0.36 22.21
N LEU A 194 -1.05 -0.61 21.45
CA LEU A 194 -1.38 -1.96 20.97
C LEU A 194 -0.31 -2.52 20.02
N PHE A 195 0.24 -1.70 19.13
CA PHE A 195 1.34 -2.13 18.27
C PHE A 195 2.63 -2.41 19.06
N ASP A 196 2.93 -1.61 20.08
CA ASP A 196 4.07 -1.87 20.97
C ASP A 196 3.89 -3.16 21.79
N GLU A 197 2.66 -3.43 22.27
CA GLU A 197 2.30 -4.68 22.94
C GLU A 197 2.47 -5.89 22.00
N ALA A 198 1.93 -5.80 20.78
CA ALA A 198 2.04 -6.85 19.77
C ALA A 198 3.50 -7.12 19.37
N LYS A 199 4.30 -6.06 19.21
CA LYS A 199 5.74 -6.15 18.92
C LYS A 199 6.49 -6.82 20.06
N SER A 200 6.19 -6.44 21.30
CA SER A 200 6.82 -7.01 22.50
C SER A 200 6.45 -8.48 22.68
N ALA A 201 5.18 -8.84 22.45
CA ALA A 201 4.71 -10.22 22.45
C ALA A 201 5.47 -11.09 21.43
N GLY A 202 5.64 -10.59 20.20
CA GLY A 202 6.43 -11.29 19.18
C GLY A 202 7.89 -11.48 19.59
N LYS A 203 8.53 -10.46 20.18
CA LYS A 203 9.91 -10.56 20.69
C LYS A 203 10.06 -11.55 21.84
N SER A 204 9.04 -11.70 22.67
CA SER A 204 9.03 -12.66 23.78
C SER A 204 8.67 -14.09 23.35
N GLY A 205 8.59 -14.36 22.05
CA GLY A 205 8.32 -15.70 21.52
C GLY A 205 6.86 -16.14 21.60
N LYS A 206 5.91 -15.20 21.82
CA LYS A 206 4.49 -15.54 21.72
C LYS A 206 4.17 -16.02 20.30
N ASN A 207 3.23 -16.97 20.21
CA ASN A 207 2.78 -17.47 18.92
C ASN A 207 1.97 -16.40 18.16
N ARG A 208 1.74 -16.65 16.86
CA ARG A 208 1.03 -15.71 15.98
C ARG A 208 -0.42 -15.46 16.41
N GLU A 209 -1.09 -16.48 16.94
CA GLU A 209 -2.49 -16.37 17.38
C GLU A 209 -2.61 -15.37 18.54
N ASP A 210 -1.67 -15.41 19.49
CA ASP A 210 -1.63 -14.47 20.61
C ASP A 210 -1.35 -13.04 20.15
N VAL A 211 -0.44 -12.85 19.18
CA VAL A 211 -0.18 -11.54 18.58
C VAL A 211 -1.40 -11.03 17.81
N ALA A 212 -2.10 -11.90 17.07
CA ALA A 212 -3.32 -11.55 16.36
C ALA A 212 -4.43 -11.11 17.34
N LYS A 213 -4.61 -11.82 18.47
CA LYS A 213 -5.55 -11.42 19.52
C LYS A 213 -5.23 -10.05 20.13
N ILE A 214 -3.95 -9.67 20.22
CA ILE A 214 -3.56 -8.31 20.66
C ILE A 214 -4.00 -7.28 19.61
N LEU A 215 -3.75 -7.54 18.33
CA LEU A 215 -4.12 -6.63 17.24
C LEU A 215 -5.64 -6.52 17.04
N GLU A 216 -6.39 -7.60 17.28
CA GLU A 216 -7.86 -7.63 17.18
C GLU A 216 -8.53 -6.64 18.14
N LYS A 217 -7.94 -6.41 19.33
CA LYS A 217 -8.40 -5.35 20.26
C LYS A 217 -8.42 -3.97 19.60
N GLY A 218 -7.59 -3.75 18.57
CA GLY A 218 -7.49 -2.52 17.81
C GLY A 218 -8.52 -2.36 16.68
N ALA A 219 -9.31 -3.38 16.35
CA ALA A 219 -10.20 -3.34 15.18
C ALA A 219 -11.20 -2.18 15.24
N SER A 220 -11.81 -1.92 16.41
CA SER A 220 -12.75 -0.81 16.58
C SER A 220 -12.08 0.57 16.50
N LEU A 221 -10.83 0.70 16.98
CA LEU A 221 -10.01 1.92 16.87
C LEU A 221 -9.69 2.23 15.41
N ILE A 222 -9.28 1.19 14.66
CA ILE A 222 -8.96 1.29 13.24
C ILE A 222 -10.19 1.71 12.44
N ALA A 223 -11.36 1.12 12.72
CA ALA A 223 -12.60 1.50 12.05
C ALA A 223 -12.96 2.97 12.27
N ARG A 224 -12.89 3.47 13.52
CA ARG A 224 -13.15 4.90 13.81
C ARG A 224 -12.15 5.82 13.13
N LEU A 225 -10.86 5.50 13.19
CA LEU A 225 -9.81 6.27 12.51
C LEU A 225 -9.96 6.24 10.99
N ALA A 226 -10.44 5.14 10.40
CA ALA A 226 -10.72 5.06 8.97
C ALA A 226 -11.85 6.01 8.56
N THR A 227 -12.94 6.05 9.32
CA THR A 227 -14.04 7.02 9.12
C THR A 227 -13.52 8.44 9.26
N ALA A 228 -12.80 8.76 10.33
CA ALA A 228 -12.25 10.10 10.56
C ALA A 228 -11.27 10.53 9.46
N ARG A 229 -10.44 9.61 8.95
CA ARG A 229 -9.55 9.87 7.80
C ARG A 229 -10.31 10.08 6.49
N SER A 230 -11.45 9.41 6.31
CA SER A 230 -12.33 9.69 5.16
C SER A 230 -12.85 11.12 5.23
N THR A 231 -13.38 11.52 6.38
CA THR A 231 -13.85 12.89 6.62
C THR A 231 -12.75 13.92 6.40
N LEU A 232 -11.53 13.68 6.91
CA LEU A 232 -10.38 14.56 6.66
C LEU A 232 -10.07 14.68 5.15
N ARG A 233 -10.07 13.56 4.41
CA ARG A 233 -9.87 13.60 2.95
C ARG A 233 -10.92 14.44 2.24
N ASP A 234 -12.19 14.28 2.60
CA ASP A 234 -13.28 15.05 2.01
C ASP A 234 -13.10 16.55 2.30
N GLN A 235 -12.75 16.91 3.53
CA GLN A 235 -12.44 18.29 3.92
C GLN A 235 -11.24 18.85 3.16
N LEU A 236 -10.15 18.11 3.04
CA LEU A 236 -8.97 18.53 2.29
C LEU A 236 -9.29 18.74 0.81
N ALA A 237 -10.13 17.89 0.22
CA ALA A 237 -10.59 18.09 -1.15
C ALA A 237 -11.35 19.41 -1.29
N THR A 238 -12.11 19.88 -0.30
CA THR A 238 -12.78 21.19 -0.39
C THR A 238 -11.81 22.39 -0.46
N VAL A 239 -10.58 22.24 0.03
CA VAL A 239 -9.54 23.29 0.01
C VAL A 239 -8.89 23.41 -1.37
N LEU A 240 -8.91 22.35 -2.17
CA LEU A 240 -8.26 22.30 -3.48
C LEU A 240 -9.09 22.95 -4.59
N THR A 241 -8.39 23.56 -5.55
CA THR A 241 -9.02 24.07 -6.78
C THR A 241 -9.49 22.92 -7.68
N ALA A 242 -10.37 23.21 -8.65
CA ALA A 242 -10.80 22.22 -9.63
C ALA A 242 -9.61 21.64 -10.43
N GLU A 243 -8.64 22.48 -10.79
CA GLU A 243 -7.42 22.07 -11.49
C GLU A 243 -6.55 21.13 -10.64
N GLN A 244 -6.35 21.45 -9.35
CA GLN A 244 -5.62 20.59 -8.43
C GLN A 244 -6.31 19.23 -8.25
N LYS A 245 -7.65 19.21 -8.11
CA LYS A 245 -8.44 17.97 -8.01
C LYS A 245 -8.29 17.08 -9.24
N ALA A 246 -8.24 17.68 -10.43
CA ALA A 246 -8.13 16.94 -11.70
C ALA A 246 -6.84 16.11 -11.82
N THR A 247 -5.82 16.41 -11.02
CA THR A 247 -4.56 15.66 -11.02
C THR A 247 -4.58 14.35 -10.21
N GLY A 248 -5.64 14.11 -9.43
CA GLY A 248 -5.75 12.98 -8.52
C GLY A 248 -4.85 13.02 -7.29
N CYS A 249 -4.03 14.05 -7.14
CA CYS A 249 -3.18 14.21 -5.96
C CYS A 249 -3.99 14.77 -4.77
N LEU A 250 -3.77 14.16 -3.61
CA LEU A 250 -4.11 14.77 -2.33
C LEU A 250 -2.80 15.22 -1.67
N PRO A 251 -2.81 16.33 -0.91
CA PRO A 251 -1.61 16.85 -0.24
C PRO A 251 -1.13 15.96 0.93
N LEU A 252 -1.83 14.86 1.21
CA LEU A 252 -1.42 13.83 2.17
C LEU A 252 -0.38 12.91 1.53
N GLY A 253 0.87 13.36 1.51
CA GLY A 253 2.04 12.53 1.20
C GLY A 253 2.48 11.74 2.41
#